data_AF-A0A6L6XNR7-F1
#
_entry.id   AF-A0A6L6XNR7-F1
#
_cell.length_a   1.000
_cell.length_b   1.000
_cell.length_c   1.000
_cell.angle_alpha   90.00
_cell.angle_beta   90.00
_cell.angle_gamma   90.00
#
_symmetry.space_group_name_H-M   'P 1'
#
loop_
_entity.id
_entity.type
_entity.pdbx_description
1 polymer ?
#
loop_
_entity_poly.entity_id
_entity_poly.type
_entity_poly.pdbx_seq_one_letter_code
_entity_poly.pdbx_strand_id
1 'polypeptide(L)'
;MERIWENIEQIIQSKYQLKGDEWVQVSVSKRGKIHVTVVSDSNIKRTDIKKLLEEELDKKSDSDQIGFINIYSTEQAEELHIEKIRKNDDYLSWSDALYADNIAKENKTETQVISFYSYKGGVGRTIALIETAYNLADAGKGYYCLI
;
A
#
# COMPACT_ATOMS: atom_id res chain seq x y z
N MET A 1 -6.88 8.12 25.48
CA MET A 1 -6.55 9.22 24.56
C MET A 1 -7.13 8.88 23.22
N GLU A 2 -8.16 9.61 22.77
CA GLU A 2 -8.70 9.43 21.42
C GLU A 2 -7.60 9.71 20.41
N ARG A 3 -7.40 8.74 19.53
CA ARG A 3 -6.35 8.82 18.52
C ARG A 3 -6.81 9.81 17.44
N ILE A 4 -5.92 10.67 16.95
CA ILE A 4 -6.24 11.79 16.05
C ILE A 4 -7.05 11.34 14.82
N TRP A 5 -6.75 10.15 14.31
CA TRP A 5 -7.43 9.55 13.17
C TRP A 5 -8.90 9.17 13.45
N GLU A 6 -9.26 8.81 14.68
CA GLU A 6 -10.66 8.52 15.05
C GLU A 6 -11.49 9.81 15.06
N ASN A 7 -10.90 10.93 15.51
CA ASN A 7 -11.57 12.23 15.49
C ASN A 7 -11.78 12.73 14.05
N ILE A 8 -10.77 12.61 13.17
CA ILE A 8 -10.88 13.00 11.76
C ILE A 8 -11.94 12.16 11.03
N GLU A 9 -11.98 10.84 11.26
CA GLU A 9 -12.99 9.96 10.68
C GLU A 9 -14.42 10.40 11.07
N GLN A 10 -14.63 10.72 12.35
CA GLN A 10 -15.92 11.21 12.87
C GLN A 10 -16.31 12.58 12.30
N ILE A 11 -15.35 13.50 12.16
CA ILE A 11 -15.59 14.83 11.59
C ILE A 11 -16.06 14.70 10.12
N ILE A 12 -15.38 13.87 9.33
CA ILE A 12 -15.72 13.67 7.92
C ILE A 12 -17.08 12.95 7.80
N GLN A 13 -17.32 11.90 8.58
CA GLN A 13 -18.60 11.20 8.61
C GLN A 13 -19.76 12.14 8.96
N SER A 14 -19.57 13.00 9.98
CA SER A 14 -20.59 13.95 10.43
C SER A 14 -20.83 15.07 9.41
N LYS A 15 -19.77 15.59 8.79
CA LYS A 15 -19.85 16.71 7.83
C LYS A 15 -20.55 16.33 6.54
N TYR A 16 -20.29 15.13 6.03
CA TYR A 16 -20.86 14.64 4.77
C TYR A 16 -22.09 13.74 4.96
N GLN A 17 -22.52 13.50 6.20
CA GLN A 17 -23.71 12.70 6.54
C GLN A 17 -23.76 11.34 5.82
N LEU A 18 -22.62 10.65 5.79
CA LEU A 18 -22.47 9.38 5.09
C LEU A 18 -23.44 8.34 5.65
N LYS A 19 -24.14 7.62 4.76
CA LYS A 19 -25.17 6.63 5.14
C LYS A 19 -25.07 5.36 4.30
N GLY A 20 -25.44 4.23 4.90
CA GLY A 20 -25.51 2.93 4.22
C GLY A 20 -24.13 2.39 3.90
N ASP A 21 -23.86 2.19 2.61
CA ASP A 21 -22.60 1.61 2.10
C ASP A 21 -21.48 2.65 1.93
N GLU A 22 -21.75 3.92 2.24
CA GLU A 22 -20.74 4.97 2.27
C GLU A 22 -19.90 4.91 3.55
N TRP A 23 -18.59 5.06 3.41
CA TRP A 23 -17.69 5.02 4.54
C TRP A 23 -16.45 5.88 4.34
N VAL A 24 -15.86 6.26 5.47
CA VAL A 24 -14.56 6.93 5.54
C VAL A 24 -13.64 6.05 6.36
N GLN A 25 -12.39 5.99 5.93
CA GLN A 25 -11.32 5.38 6.68
C GLN A 25 -10.11 6.31 6.69
N VAL A 26 -9.63 6.59 7.89
CA VAL A 26 -8.38 7.30 8.12
C VAL A 26 -7.38 6.30 8.67
N SER A 27 -6.23 6.17 8.01
CA SER A 27 -5.12 5.35 8.46
C SER A 27 -3.84 6.17 8.57
N VAL A 28 -3.03 5.85 9.57
CA VAL A 28 -1.72 6.49 9.77
C VAL A 28 -0.65 5.47 9.45
N SER A 29 0.21 5.80 8.49
CA SER A 29 1.37 4.97 8.15
C SER A 29 2.40 4.97 9.28
N LYS A 30 3.30 3.98 9.28
CA LYS A 30 4.39 3.88 10.28
C LYS A 30 5.36 5.07 10.26
N ARG A 31 5.27 5.95 9.25
CA ARG A 31 6.09 7.16 9.08
C ARG A 31 5.34 8.46 9.40
N GLY A 32 4.18 8.38 10.07
CA GLY A 32 3.40 9.58 10.44
C GLY A 32 2.68 10.23 9.25
N LYS A 33 2.48 9.50 8.14
CA LYS A 33 1.63 10.01 7.03
C LYS A 33 0.19 9.56 7.21
N ILE A 34 -0.73 10.51 7.14
CA ILE A 34 -2.16 10.28 7.27
C ILE A 34 -2.78 10.05 5.89
N HIS A 35 -3.32 8.86 5.68
CA HIS A 35 -4.04 8.47 4.48
C HIS A 35 -5.53 8.48 4.76
N VAL A 36 -6.29 9.09 3.85
CA VAL A 36 -7.76 9.14 3.94
C VAL A 36 -8.34 8.49 2.71
N THR A 37 -9.22 7.51 2.92
CA THR A 37 -10.03 6.90 1.88
C THR A 37 -11.49 7.22 2.18
N VAL A 38 -12.18 7.80 1.22
CA VAL A 38 -13.60 8.14 1.29
C VAL A 38 -14.32 7.42 0.18
N VAL A 39 -15.32 6.63 0.53
CA VAL A 39 -16.26 6.01 -0.41
C VAL A 39 -17.60 6.68 -0.21
N SER A 40 -18.02 7.47 -1.19
CA SER A 40 -19.28 8.21 -1.16
C SER A 40 -19.68 8.66 -2.56
N ASP A 41 -20.98 8.65 -2.83
CA ASP A 41 -21.55 9.19 -4.08
C ASP A 41 -21.78 10.71 -4.01
N SER A 42 -21.55 11.29 -2.83
CA SER A 42 -21.57 12.73 -2.65
C SER A 42 -20.42 13.38 -3.42
N ASN A 43 -20.65 14.58 -3.95
CA ASN A 43 -19.63 15.36 -4.68
C ASN A 43 -18.57 15.93 -3.72
N ILE A 44 -17.73 15.07 -3.16
CA ILE A 44 -16.68 15.42 -2.22
C ILE A 44 -15.41 15.78 -3.00
N LYS A 45 -14.94 17.02 -2.83
CA LYS A 45 -13.70 17.47 -3.47
C LYS A 45 -12.50 17.14 -2.59
N ARG A 46 -11.43 16.67 -3.23
CA ARG A 46 -10.13 16.43 -2.58
C ARG A 46 -9.57 17.67 -1.87
N THR A 47 -9.83 18.86 -2.41
CA THR A 47 -9.41 20.14 -1.80
C THR A 47 -10.05 20.38 -0.45
N ASP A 48 -11.28 19.95 -0.26
CA ASP A 48 -12.05 20.23 0.96
C ASP A 48 -11.60 19.31 2.09
N ILE A 49 -11.35 18.03 1.76
CA ILE A 49 -10.71 17.09 2.70
C ILE A 49 -9.31 17.56 3.06
N LYS A 50 -8.52 18.03 2.07
CA LYS A 50 -7.16 18.51 2.34
C LYS A 50 -7.15 19.68 3.32
N LYS A 51 -8.01 20.68 3.13
CA LYS A 51 -8.13 21.81 4.06
C LYS A 51 -8.55 21.38 5.47
N LEU A 52 -9.50 20.45 5.57
CA LEU A 52 -9.91 19.90 6.87
C LEU A 52 -8.76 19.21 7.59
N LEU A 53 -7.94 18.45 6.86
CA LEU A 53 -6.75 17.83 7.43
C LEU A 53 -5.74 18.89 7.87
N GLU A 54 -5.44 19.90 7.05
CA GLU A 54 -4.52 20.99 7.41
C GLU A 54 -4.99 21.71 8.69
N GLU A 55 -6.27 22.06 8.81
CA GLU A 55 -6.85 22.70 9.99
C GLU A 55 -6.77 21.83 11.26
N GLU A 56 -6.99 20.51 11.14
CA GLU A 56 -6.91 19.59 12.28
C GLU A 56 -5.46 19.26 12.69
N LEU A 57 -4.53 19.21 11.73
CA LEU A 57 -3.10 19.01 12.01
C LEU A 57 -2.48 20.25 12.68
N ASP A 58 -2.82 21.45 12.21
CA ASP A 58 -2.31 22.71 12.78
C ASP A 58 -2.73 22.90 14.26
N LYS A 59 -3.90 22.38 14.66
CA LYS A 59 -4.39 22.47 16.04
C LYS A 59 -3.59 21.65 17.05
N LYS A 60 -2.90 20.59 16.62
CA LYS A 60 -2.25 19.64 17.55
C LYS A 60 -0.72 19.64 17.52
N SER A 61 -0.08 20.40 16.64
CA SER A 61 1.40 20.49 16.55
C SER A 61 2.06 19.11 16.42
N ASP A 62 1.37 18.17 15.78
CA ASP A 62 1.91 16.85 15.49
C ASP A 62 2.72 16.92 14.19
N SER A 63 3.87 16.24 14.18
CA SER A 63 4.77 16.14 13.01
C SER A 63 4.20 15.31 11.86
N ASP A 64 2.93 14.92 11.95
CA ASP A 64 2.28 14.10 10.96
C ASP A 64 2.11 14.87 9.65
N GLN A 65 2.21 14.17 8.53
CA GLN A 65 2.10 14.75 7.20
C GLN A 65 0.87 14.21 6.49
N ILE A 66 0.25 15.04 5.66
CA ILE A 66 -0.85 14.60 4.80
C ILE A 66 -0.29 13.66 3.73
N GLY A 67 -0.82 12.44 3.71
CA GLY A 67 -0.52 11.41 2.73
C GLY A 67 -1.48 11.43 1.55
N PHE A 68 -1.94 10.24 1.17
CA PHE A 68 -2.89 10.06 0.05
C PHE A 68 -4.31 10.36 0.50
N ILE A 69 -5.05 11.06 -0.36
CA ILE A 69 -6.48 11.29 -0.20
C ILE A 69 -7.13 10.65 -1.42
N ASN A 70 -7.82 9.54 -1.19
CA ASN A 70 -8.53 8.78 -2.21
C ASN A 70 -10.03 8.95 -2.00
N ILE A 71 -10.74 9.22 -3.10
CA ILE A 71 -12.18 9.42 -3.10
C ILE A 71 -12.72 8.53 -4.21
N TYR A 72 -13.66 7.67 -3.87
CA TYR A 72 -14.32 6.74 -4.78
C TYR A 72 -15.84 6.89 -4.64
N SER A 73 -16.57 6.71 -5.74
CA SER A 73 -18.00 6.44 -5.66
C SER A 73 -18.26 5.04 -5.09
N THR A 74 -19.49 4.76 -4.66
CA THR A 74 -19.87 3.43 -4.18
C THR A 74 -19.67 2.38 -5.28
N GLU A 75 -20.07 2.70 -6.51
CA GLU A 75 -19.87 1.86 -7.71
C GLU A 75 -18.39 1.57 -7.99
N GLN A 76 -17.53 2.59 -7.89
CA GLN A 76 -16.09 2.41 -8.09
C GLN A 76 -15.45 1.56 -6.99
N ALA A 77 -15.91 1.72 -5.76
CA ALA A 77 -15.42 0.91 -4.64
C ALA A 77 -15.83 -0.56 -4.83
N GLU A 78 -17.03 -0.83 -5.32
CA GLU A 78 -17.49 -2.18 -5.64
C GLU A 78 -16.69 -2.80 -6.79
N GLU A 79 -16.51 -2.08 -7.90
CA GLU A 79 -15.74 -2.55 -9.08
C GLU A 79 -14.27 -2.86 -8.72
N LEU A 80 -13.67 -2.04 -7.86
CA LEU A 80 -12.28 -2.19 -7.45
C LEU A 80 -12.12 -3.08 -6.21
N HIS A 81 -13.21 -3.67 -5.70
CA HIS A 81 -13.24 -4.45 -4.45
C HIS A 81 -12.55 -3.73 -3.27
N ILE A 82 -12.81 -2.44 -3.14
CA ILE A 82 -12.27 -1.59 -2.07
C ILE A 82 -13.16 -1.76 -0.84
N GLU A 83 -12.66 -2.50 0.14
CA GLU A 83 -13.33 -2.74 1.40
C GLU A 83 -12.72 -1.94 2.57
N LYS A 84 -13.50 -1.72 3.61
CA LYS A 84 -13.04 -1.08 4.84
C LYS A 84 -12.10 -2.02 5.60
N ILE A 85 -10.82 -1.67 5.68
CA ILE A 85 -9.79 -2.49 6.35
C ILE A 85 -10.01 -2.46 7.86
N ARG A 86 -9.96 -3.63 8.52
CA ARG A 86 -10.03 -3.72 9.98
C ARG A 86 -8.73 -3.16 10.58
N LYS A 87 -8.83 -2.21 11.52
CA LYS A 87 -7.70 -1.47 12.13
C LYS A 87 -6.69 -2.31 12.95
N ASN A 88 -6.77 -3.65 12.88
CA ASN A 88 -5.90 -4.59 13.60
C ASN A 88 -4.83 -5.25 12.71
N ASP A 89 -4.75 -4.93 11.42
CA ASP A 89 -3.72 -5.45 10.53
C ASP A 89 -2.40 -4.66 10.64
N ASP A 90 -1.27 -5.39 10.65
CA ASP A 90 0.10 -4.88 10.79
C ASP A 90 0.56 -3.90 9.68
N TYR A 91 -0.25 -3.74 8.63
CA TYR A 91 -0.02 -2.87 7.47
C TYR A 91 -1.28 -2.04 7.17
N LEU A 92 -1.26 -0.76 7.56
CA LEU A 92 -2.44 0.12 7.53
C LEU A 92 -2.57 1.00 6.26
N SER A 93 -1.55 1.06 5.39
CA SER A 93 -1.62 1.84 4.16
C SER A 93 -0.78 1.28 3.01
N TRP A 94 -1.15 1.64 1.77
CA TRP A 94 -0.35 1.38 0.57
C TRP A 94 1.08 1.91 0.66
N SER A 95 1.32 2.99 1.43
CA SER A 95 2.67 3.50 1.64
C SER A 95 3.51 2.55 2.50
N ASP A 96 2.89 1.85 3.46
CA ASP A 96 3.57 0.82 4.24
C ASP A 96 3.94 -0.37 3.36
N ALA A 97 3.09 -0.74 2.38
CA ALA A 97 3.41 -1.79 1.40
C ALA A 97 4.56 -1.39 0.46
N LEU A 98 4.56 -0.14 -0.04
CA LEU A 98 5.61 0.38 -0.93
C LEU A 98 7.00 0.40 -0.26
N TYR A 99 7.03 0.58 1.06
CA TYR A 99 8.26 0.62 1.85
C TYR A 99 8.40 -0.58 2.79
N ALA A 100 7.59 -1.64 2.64
CA ALA A 100 7.66 -2.85 3.45
C ALA A 100 9.04 -3.52 3.34
N ASP A 101 9.75 -3.30 2.23
CA ASP A 101 11.10 -3.80 2.01
C ASP A 101 12.17 -3.12 2.88
N ASN A 102 11.85 -1.98 3.52
CA ASN A 102 12.73 -1.22 4.40
C ASN A 102 12.45 -1.44 5.90
N ILE A 103 11.45 -2.24 6.25
CA ILE A 103 11.17 -2.60 7.65
C ILE A 103 11.93 -3.89 7.95
N ALA A 104 13.10 -3.74 8.58
CA ALA A 104 13.95 -4.78 9.13
C ALA A 104 14.04 -6.08 8.29
N LYS A 105 15.02 -6.11 7.38
CA LYS A 105 15.58 -7.37 6.87
C LYS A 105 16.31 -8.09 8.01
N GLU A 106 15.59 -8.70 8.94
CA GLU A 106 16.13 -9.84 9.67
C GLU A 106 15.74 -11.09 8.87
N ASN A 107 16.75 -11.66 8.20
CA ASN A 107 16.74 -12.94 7.49
C ASN A 107 16.08 -12.99 6.09
N LYS A 108 16.37 -12.01 5.21
CA LYS A 108 16.32 -12.34 3.77
C LYS A 108 17.59 -13.10 3.42
N THR A 109 17.48 -14.41 3.24
CA THR A 109 18.47 -15.19 2.50
C THR A 109 18.69 -14.47 1.17
N GLU A 110 19.90 -13.95 0.97
CA GLU A 110 20.27 -13.14 -0.18
C GLU A 110 19.94 -13.91 -1.46
N THR A 111 18.86 -13.51 -2.14
CA THR A 111 18.40 -14.23 -3.34
C THR A 111 19.27 -13.78 -4.50
N GLN A 112 20.17 -14.64 -4.95
CA GLN A 112 21.08 -14.35 -6.04
C GLN A 112 20.34 -14.47 -7.38
N VAL A 113 20.37 -13.42 -8.20
CA VAL A 113 19.78 -13.40 -9.54
C VAL A 113 20.88 -13.64 -10.58
N ILE A 114 20.67 -14.61 -11.47
CA ILE A 114 21.59 -14.97 -12.56
C ILE A 114 20.88 -14.78 -13.91
N SER A 115 21.46 -13.97 -14.80
CA SER A 115 20.87 -13.65 -16.10
C SER A 115 21.72 -14.16 -17.26
N PHE A 116 21.11 -14.93 -18.16
CA PHE A 116 21.76 -15.50 -19.36
C PHE A 116 21.40 -14.68 -20.61
N TYR A 117 22.31 -13.84 -21.09
CA TYR A 117 22.10 -12.99 -22.26
C TYR A 117 23.07 -13.33 -23.40
N SER A 118 22.64 -13.06 -24.63
CA SER A 118 23.45 -13.22 -25.84
C SER A 118 22.81 -12.45 -26.99
N TYR A 119 23.65 -11.97 -27.89
CA TYR A 119 23.25 -11.16 -29.03
C TYR A 119 22.64 -11.99 -30.18
N LYS A 120 22.95 -13.29 -30.27
CA LYS A 120 22.50 -14.16 -31.37
C LYS A 120 21.62 -15.31 -30.89
N GLY A 121 20.72 -15.77 -31.76
CA GLY A 121 19.99 -17.03 -31.57
C GLY A 121 20.91 -18.24 -31.73
N GLY A 122 20.56 -19.38 -31.14
CA GLY A 122 21.28 -20.65 -31.31
C GLY A 122 22.57 -20.81 -30.49
N VAL A 123 22.95 -19.83 -29.66
CA VAL A 123 24.16 -19.91 -28.80
C VAL A 123 23.99 -20.74 -27.52
N GLY A 124 22.83 -21.36 -27.31
CA GLY A 124 22.59 -22.23 -26.16
C GLY A 124 22.25 -21.54 -24.84
N ARG A 125 21.75 -20.29 -24.83
CA ARG A 125 21.30 -19.60 -23.59
C ARG A 125 20.35 -20.43 -22.74
N THR A 126 19.34 -21.01 -23.39
CA THR A 126 18.35 -21.86 -22.71
C THR A 126 19.00 -23.10 -22.11
N ILE A 127 19.98 -23.69 -22.81
CA ILE A 127 20.72 -24.86 -22.31
C ILE A 127 21.54 -24.49 -21.08
N ALA A 128 22.29 -23.38 -21.14
CA ALA A 128 23.10 -22.91 -20.01
C ALA A 128 22.24 -22.55 -18.78
N LEU A 129 21.06 -21.97 -19.00
CA LEU A 129 20.11 -21.66 -17.94
C LEU A 129 19.54 -22.93 -17.30
N ILE A 130 19.15 -23.93 -18.10
CA ILE A 130 18.65 -25.22 -17.61
C ILE A 130 19.75 -25.98 -16.85
N GLU A 131 20.98 -26.00 -17.38
CA GLU A 131 22.13 -26.65 -16.75
C GLU A 131 22.46 -26.03 -15.39
N THR A 132 22.42 -24.69 -15.32
CA THR A 132 22.65 -23.97 -14.05
C THR A 132 21.54 -24.26 -13.04
N ALA A 133 20.29 -24.28 -13.47
CA ALA A 133 19.15 -24.66 -12.62
C ALA A 133 19.29 -26.10 -12.09
N TYR A 134 19.73 -27.04 -12.94
CA TYR A 134 19.97 -28.43 -12.55
C TYR A 134 21.08 -28.52 -11.49
N ASN A 135 22.21 -27.83 -11.69
CA ASN A 135 23.31 -27.82 -10.73
C ASN A 135 22.92 -27.20 -9.38
N LEU A 136 22.06 -26.18 -9.39
CA LEU A 136 21.50 -25.60 -8.17
C LEU A 136 20.59 -26.61 -7.44
N ALA A 137 19.76 -27.34 -8.19
CA ALA A 137 18.89 -28.38 -7.65
C ALA A 137 19.70 -29.52 -7.00
N ASP A 138 20.75 -30.00 -7.69
CA ASP A 138 21.64 -31.06 -7.22
C ASP A 138 22.39 -30.65 -5.95
N ALA A 139 22.78 -29.37 -5.86
CA ALA A 139 23.34 -28.78 -4.65
C ALA A 139 22.32 -28.53 -3.52
N GLY A 140 21.06 -28.94 -3.70
CA GLY A 140 19.98 -28.78 -2.72
C GLY A 140 19.48 -27.34 -2.55
N LYS A 141 19.77 -26.44 -3.50
CA LYS A 141 19.35 -25.04 -3.47
C LYS A 141 18.03 -24.87 -4.22
N GLY A 142 17.05 -24.23 -3.56
CA GLY A 142 15.81 -23.81 -4.22
C GLY A 142 16.09 -22.73 -5.27
N TYR A 143 15.49 -22.87 -6.46
CA TYR A 143 15.62 -21.91 -7.55
C TYR A 143 14.26 -21.61 -8.18
N TYR A 144 14.14 -20.42 -8.75
CA TYR A 144 13.02 -20.04 -9.62
C TYR A 144 13.59 -19.65 -10.98
N CYS A 145 13.00 -20.18 -12.05
CA CYS A 145 13.45 -19.95 -13.42
C CYS A 145 12.39 -19.17 -14.20
N LEU A 146 12.80 -18.07 -14.84
CA LEU A 146 11.99 -17.28 -15.76
C LEU A 146 12.66 -17.33 -17.14
N ILE A 147 11.92 -17.77 -18.17
CA ILE A 147 12.37 -17.92 -19.56
C ILE A 147 11.86 -16.76 -20.40
#